data_AF-A0A6F8T1F4-F1
#
_entry.id   AF-A0A6F8T1F4-F1
#
_cell.length_a   1.000
_cell.length_b   1.000
_cell.length_c   1.000
_cell.angle_alpha   90.00
_cell.angle_beta   90.00
_cell.angle_gamma   90.00
#
_symmetry.space_group_name_H-M   'P 1'
#
loop_
_entity.id
_entity.type
_entity.pdbx_description
1 polymer ?
#
loop_
_entity_poly.entity_id
_entity_poly.type
_entity_poly.pdbx_seq_one_letter_code
_entity_poly.pdbx_strand_id
1 'polypeptide(L)'
;MNNNDPALTCPNPRLISAIYFGLLSVVGTILINAFLTSLGIEEKIPVHQSIILGMLIASCTGAVMGERIIHCEKPYKAKTFLMGFSMVIASIPIFDLGLVFFMYHENSSILYIAQLHNMVYFYLYVLAYSYILFGIALAIGSGLATMYLRGQLVYDILSTYQPNEQIDKLPESPIEKSKIEHSDRVRITHR
;
A
#
# COMPACT_ATOMS: atom_id res chain seq x y z
N MET A 1 5.55 20.34 -22.20
CA MET A 1 5.40 19.28 -21.18
C MET A 1 5.52 19.95 -19.82
N ASN A 2 4.43 19.99 -19.06
CA ASN A 2 4.44 20.59 -17.72
C ASN A 2 5.11 19.58 -16.78
N ASN A 3 6.36 19.83 -16.42
CA ASN A 3 7.35 18.81 -16.02
C ASN A 3 7.39 18.50 -14.51
N ASN A 4 6.47 19.00 -13.70
CA ASN A 4 6.53 18.79 -12.25
C ASN A 4 5.38 17.88 -11.82
N ASP A 5 5.60 16.56 -11.86
CA ASP A 5 4.70 15.61 -11.23
C ASP A 5 4.80 15.78 -9.70
N PRO A 6 3.75 16.29 -9.02
CA PRO A 6 3.84 16.66 -7.60
C PRO A 6 4.13 15.46 -6.70
N ALA A 7 3.85 14.23 -7.15
CA ALA A 7 4.24 13.02 -6.42
C ALA A 7 5.76 12.87 -6.26
N LEU A 8 6.57 13.40 -7.20
CA LEU A 8 8.03 13.42 -7.10
C LEU A 8 8.54 14.33 -5.98
N THR A 9 7.76 15.34 -5.61
CA THR A 9 8.10 16.30 -4.54
C THR A 9 7.50 15.90 -3.19
N CYS A 10 6.94 14.70 -3.06
CA CYS A 10 6.37 14.24 -1.79
C CYS A 10 7.45 14.21 -0.70
N PRO A 11 7.25 14.89 0.45
CA PRO A 11 8.29 15.04 1.48
C PRO A 11 8.55 13.77 2.29
N ASN A 12 7.51 12.93 2.50
CA ASN A 12 7.59 11.76 3.38
C ASN A 12 7.05 10.48 2.71
N PRO A 13 7.61 10.03 1.57
CA PRO A 13 7.08 8.89 0.83
C PRO A 13 7.21 7.57 1.61
N ARG A 14 8.30 7.38 2.36
CA ARG A 14 8.55 6.16 3.13
C ARG A 14 7.51 5.96 4.23
N LEU A 15 7.14 7.03 4.93
CA LEU A 15 6.15 6.97 6.01
C LEU A 15 4.74 6.68 5.46
N ILE A 16 4.33 7.36 4.39
CA ILE A 16 3.02 7.14 3.74
C ILE A 16 2.90 5.69 3.29
N SER A 17 3.93 5.18 2.62
CA SER A 17 3.96 3.80 2.15
C SER A 17 3.95 2.79 3.30
N ALA A 18 4.73 3.02 4.37
CA ALA A 18 4.74 2.15 5.55
C ALA A 18 3.36 2.02 6.19
N ILE A 19 2.67 3.14 6.40
CA ILE A 19 1.31 3.16 6.98
C ILE A 19 0.34 2.47 6.03
N TYR A 20 0.40 2.79 4.73
CA TYR A 20 -0.48 2.20 3.73
C TYR A 20 -0.39 0.68 3.67
N PHE A 21 0.82 0.13 3.52
CA PHE A 21 1.02 -1.32 3.46
C PHE A 21 0.81 -2.00 4.82
N GLY A 22 1.12 -1.34 5.93
CA GLY A 22 0.82 -1.83 7.27
C GLY A 22 -0.68 -2.04 7.47
N LEU A 23 -1.51 -1.04 7.12
CA LEU A 23 -2.96 -1.13 7.18
C LEU A 23 -3.51 -2.18 6.19
N LEU A 24 -2.98 -2.20 4.96
CA LEU A 24 -3.36 -3.18 3.95
C LEU A 24 -3.09 -4.62 4.44
N SER A 25 -2.00 -4.84 5.18
CA SER A 25 -1.68 -6.14 5.76
C SER A 25 -2.70 -6.56 6.80
N VAL A 26 -3.18 -5.67 7.66
CA VAL A 26 -4.20 -6.02 8.65
C VAL A 26 -5.48 -6.49 7.95
N VAL A 27 -5.93 -5.73 6.95
CA VAL A 27 -7.11 -6.10 6.15
C VAL A 27 -6.88 -7.44 5.46
N GLY A 28 -5.72 -7.64 4.83
CA GLY A 28 -5.34 -8.88 4.18
C GLY A 28 -5.38 -10.08 5.14
N THR A 29 -4.75 -9.97 6.30
CA THR A 29 -4.72 -11.03 7.31
C THR A 29 -6.13 -11.39 7.80
N ILE A 30 -7.00 -10.39 8.04
CA ILE A 30 -8.40 -10.63 8.44
C ILE A 30 -9.17 -11.34 7.32
N LEU A 31 -9.00 -10.92 6.06
CA LEU A 31 -9.66 -11.56 4.91
C LEU A 31 -9.21 -13.00 4.71
N ILE A 32 -7.91 -13.27 4.83
CA ILE A 32 -7.35 -14.63 4.76
C ILE A 32 -7.93 -15.49 5.89
N ASN A 33 -7.96 -14.97 7.12
CA ASN A 33 -8.52 -15.69 8.25
C ASN A 33 -10.01 -16.01 8.03
N ALA A 34 -10.81 -15.03 7.60
CA ALA A 34 -12.22 -15.24 7.28
C ALA A 34 -12.42 -16.29 6.17
N PHE A 35 -11.57 -16.28 5.15
CA PHE A 35 -11.58 -17.30 4.09
C PHE A 35 -11.24 -18.69 4.63
N LEU A 36 -10.22 -18.82 5.48
CA LEU A 36 -9.85 -20.08 6.12
C LEU A 36 -10.96 -20.61 7.04
N THR A 37 -11.60 -19.73 7.82
CA THR A 37 -12.77 -20.07 8.64
C THR A 37 -13.92 -20.57 7.76
N SER A 38 -14.18 -19.93 6.62
CA SER A 38 -15.21 -20.39 5.67
C SER A 38 -14.93 -21.78 5.08
N LEU A 39 -13.66 -22.23 5.07
CA LEU A 39 -13.28 -23.58 4.66
C LEU A 39 -13.32 -24.61 5.80
N GLY A 40 -13.78 -24.21 6.99
CA GLY A 40 -13.84 -25.08 8.18
C GLY A 40 -12.50 -25.27 8.88
N ILE A 41 -11.50 -24.43 8.58
CA ILE A 41 -10.20 -24.41 9.27
C ILE A 41 -10.30 -23.42 10.42
N GLU A 42 -11.01 -23.81 11.49
CA GLU A 42 -11.19 -22.96 12.68
C GLU A 42 -9.94 -22.95 13.58
N GLU A 43 -9.54 -21.75 14.02
CA GLU A 43 -8.65 -21.45 15.17
C GLU A 43 -7.27 -22.11 15.24
N LYS A 44 -6.77 -22.74 14.17
CA LYS A 44 -5.43 -23.36 14.17
C LYS A 44 -4.27 -22.37 14.04
N ILE A 45 -4.53 -21.14 13.58
CA ILE A 45 -3.51 -20.12 13.33
C ILE A 45 -3.69 -18.98 14.34
N PRO A 46 -2.64 -18.55 15.07
CA PRO A 46 -2.74 -17.44 16.01
C PRO A 46 -2.93 -16.11 15.28
N VAL A 47 -4.19 -15.69 15.14
CA VAL A 47 -4.60 -14.51 14.34
C VAL A 47 -3.94 -13.24 14.85
N HIS A 48 -3.93 -13.03 16.17
CA HIS A 48 -3.35 -11.83 16.78
C HIS A 48 -1.85 -11.68 16.44
N GLN A 49 -1.07 -12.77 16.58
CA GLN A 49 0.35 -12.77 16.24
C GLN A 49 0.56 -12.58 14.74
N SER A 50 -0.29 -13.20 13.91
CA SER A 50 -0.24 -13.04 12.46
C SER A 50 -0.51 -11.61 12.01
N ILE A 51 -1.44 -10.90 12.67
CA ILE A 51 -1.72 -9.48 12.39
C ILE A 51 -0.51 -8.62 12.74
N ILE A 52 0.07 -8.80 13.94
CA ILE A 52 1.23 -8.01 14.38
C ILE A 52 2.43 -8.26 13.46
N LEU A 53 2.72 -9.53 13.15
CA LEU A 53 3.83 -9.91 12.29
C LEU A 53 3.65 -9.38 10.87
N GLY A 54 2.45 -9.53 10.30
CA GLY A 54 2.12 -9.03 8.96
C GLY A 54 2.26 -7.52 8.90
N MET A 55 1.69 -6.81 9.87
CA MET A 55 1.81 -5.34 9.97
C MET A 55 3.27 -4.90 10.03
N LEU A 56 4.11 -5.55 10.83
CA LEU A 56 5.52 -5.22 10.96
C LEU A 56 6.27 -5.44 9.64
N ILE A 57 6.13 -6.62 9.04
CA ILE A 57 6.82 -6.96 7.79
C ILE A 57 6.37 -6.04 6.65
N ALA A 58 5.07 -5.83 6.49
CA ALA A 58 4.50 -4.98 5.45
C ALA A 58 4.85 -3.50 5.63
N SER A 59 4.88 -3.00 6.88
CA SER A 59 5.30 -1.63 7.16
C SER A 59 6.78 -1.43 6.86
N CYS A 60 7.63 -2.37 7.25
CA CYS A 60 9.07 -2.32 6.96
C CYS A 60 9.34 -2.38 5.46
N THR A 61 8.76 -3.34 4.73
CA THR A 61 8.93 -3.43 3.28
C THR A 61 8.33 -2.22 2.55
N GLY A 62 7.17 -1.75 3.01
CA GLY A 62 6.53 -0.52 2.54
C GLY A 62 7.43 0.71 2.73
N ALA A 63 8.09 0.84 3.89
CA ALA A 63 9.04 1.92 4.15
C ALA A 63 10.26 1.86 3.23
N VAL A 64 10.81 0.66 3.02
CA VAL A 64 12.01 0.43 2.20
C VAL A 64 11.74 0.75 0.72
N MET A 65 10.60 0.34 0.19
CA MET A 65 10.26 0.52 -1.23
C MET A 65 9.43 1.78 -1.50
N GLY A 66 8.90 2.43 -0.47
CA GLY A 66 7.95 3.55 -0.59
C GLY A 66 8.46 4.73 -1.39
N GLU A 67 9.73 5.09 -1.20
CA GLU A 67 10.37 6.15 -1.99
C GLU A 67 10.44 5.79 -3.48
N ARG A 68 10.85 4.57 -3.80
CA ARG A 68 10.94 4.10 -5.19
C ARG A 68 9.57 3.98 -5.86
N ILE A 69 8.54 3.64 -5.09
CA ILE A 69 7.15 3.56 -5.56
C ILE A 69 6.61 4.96 -5.84
N ILE A 70 6.72 5.87 -4.87
CA ILE A 70 6.10 7.20 -4.90
C ILE A 70 6.83 8.14 -5.85
N HIS A 71 8.17 8.12 -5.88
CA HIS A 71 8.97 8.93 -6.79
C HIS A 71 9.19 8.29 -8.17
N CYS A 72 8.43 7.23 -8.51
CA CYS A 72 8.54 6.62 -9.83
C CYS A 72 8.03 7.57 -10.92
N GLU A 73 8.87 7.85 -11.92
CA GLU A 73 8.51 8.64 -13.10
C GLU A 73 7.61 7.86 -14.07
N LYS A 74 6.84 8.61 -14.88
CA LYS A 74 6.01 8.02 -15.94
C LYS A 74 6.90 7.37 -17.02
N PRO A 75 6.56 6.18 -17.54
CA PRO A 75 5.40 5.34 -17.21
C PRO A 75 5.62 4.52 -15.92
N TYR A 76 4.81 4.77 -14.88
CA TYR A 76 4.96 4.15 -13.56
C TYR A 76 4.12 2.88 -13.37
N LYS A 77 2.96 2.76 -14.02
CA LYS A 77 1.95 1.71 -13.75
C LYS A 77 2.52 0.28 -13.66
N ALA A 78 3.22 -0.18 -14.70
CA ALA A 78 3.77 -1.53 -14.72
C ALA A 78 4.94 -1.70 -13.74
N LYS A 79 5.76 -0.67 -13.56
CA LYS A 79 6.91 -0.69 -12.64
C LYS A 79 6.44 -0.77 -11.19
N THR A 80 5.48 0.05 -10.81
CA THR A 80 4.92 0.08 -9.45
C THR A 80 4.12 -1.18 -9.14
N PHE A 81 3.38 -1.72 -10.13
CA PHE A 81 2.75 -3.04 -10.01
C PHE A 81 3.78 -4.13 -9.69
N LEU A 82 4.86 -4.20 -10.47
CA LEU A 82 5.89 -5.21 -10.28
C LEU A 82 6.61 -5.06 -8.94
N MET A 83 6.85 -3.81 -8.48
CA MET A 83 7.38 -3.55 -7.15
C MET A 83 6.47 -4.12 -6.06
N GLY A 84 5.17 -3.80 -6.09
CA GLY A 84 4.19 -4.32 -5.13
C GLY A 84 4.06 -5.84 -5.14
N PHE A 85 4.07 -6.43 -6.34
CA PHE A 85 4.07 -7.88 -6.53
C PHE A 85 5.33 -8.51 -5.91
N SER A 86 6.50 -7.98 -6.23
CA SER A 86 7.78 -8.48 -5.72
C SER A 86 7.91 -8.33 -4.19
N MET A 87 7.34 -7.27 -3.62
CA MET A 87 7.34 -7.06 -2.16
C MET A 87 6.61 -8.19 -1.43
N VAL A 88 5.43 -8.60 -1.90
CA VAL A 88 4.70 -9.71 -1.29
C VAL A 88 5.45 -11.01 -1.47
N ILE A 89 5.91 -11.31 -2.69
CA ILE A 89 6.66 -12.54 -2.96
C ILE A 89 7.91 -12.63 -2.08
N ALA A 90 8.64 -11.53 -1.87
CA ALA A 90 9.80 -11.51 -0.98
C ALA A 90 9.45 -11.56 0.52
N SER A 91 8.25 -11.12 0.90
CA SER A 91 7.82 -11.05 2.31
C SER A 91 7.23 -12.36 2.82
N ILE A 92 6.61 -13.17 1.96
CA ILE A 92 5.98 -14.45 2.32
C ILE A 92 6.96 -15.37 3.09
N PRO A 93 8.21 -15.60 2.66
CA PRO A 93 9.13 -16.49 3.37
C PRO A 93 9.43 -16.01 4.79
N ILE A 94 9.53 -14.69 4.99
CA ILE A 94 9.80 -14.07 6.29
C ILE A 94 8.57 -14.19 7.19
N PHE A 95 7.38 -13.95 6.63
CA PHE A 95 6.11 -14.09 7.35
C PHE A 95 5.87 -15.53 7.79
N ASP A 96 6.01 -16.49 6.88
CA ASP A 96 5.82 -17.91 7.18
C ASP A 96 6.83 -18.41 8.23
N LEU A 97 8.08 -17.90 8.19
CA LEU A 97 9.09 -18.26 9.19
C LEU A 97 8.70 -17.76 10.58
N GLY A 98 8.22 -16.53 10.69
CA GLY A 98 7.70 -15.99 11.96
C GLY A 98 6.47 -16.74 12.44
N LEU A 99 5.57 -17.14 11.54
CA LEU A 99 4.38 -17.91 11.86
C LEU A 99 4.73 -19.31 12.40
N VAL A 100 5.65 -20.02 11.74
CA VAL A 100 6.15 -21.33 12.22
C VAL A 100 6.85 -21.20 13.57
N PHE A 101 7.63 -20.13 13.77
CA PHE A 101 8.27 -19.84 15.06
C PHE A 101 7.25 -19.64 16.18
N PHE A 102 6.17 -18.89 15.93
CA PHE A 102 5.10 -18.71 16.91
C PHE A 102 4.34 -20.00 17.21
N MET A 103 3.99 -20.77 16.18
CA MET A 103 3.33 -22.07 16.35
C MET A 103 4.14 -23.03 17.22
N TYR A 104 5.48 -22.97 17.13
CA TYR A 104 6.41 -23.74 17.95
C TYR A 104 6.39 -23.32 19.41
N HIS A 105 6.41 -22.02 19.67
CA HIS A 105 6.40 -21.50 21.03
C HIS A 105 5.06 -21.80 21.74
N GLU A 106 3.95 -21.78 21.01
CA GLU A 106 2.62 -22.04 21.57
C GLU A 106 2.27 -23.53 21.72
N ASN A 107 3.20 -24.46 21.46
CA ASN A 107 2.94 -25.92 21.53
C ASN A 107 1.68 -26.35 20.76
N SER A 108 1.43 -25.71 19.61
CA SER A 108 0.28 -26.05 18.77
C SER A 108 0.30 -27.55 18.45
N SER A 109 -0.84 -28.22 18.61
CA SER A 109 -0.98 -29.69 18.47
C SER A 109 -0.57 -30.22 17.08
N ILE A 110 -0.43 -29.33 16.10
CA ILE A 110 0.06 -29.59 14.74
C ILE A 110 1.57 -29.92 14.73
N LEU A 111 2.34 -29.40 15.70
CA LEU A 111 3.80 -29.56 15.77
C LEU A 111 4.27 -30.76 16.60
N TYR A 112 3.38 -31.49 17.28
CA TYR A 112 3.75 -32.69 18.05
C TYR A 112 4.41 -33.79 17.17
N ILE A 113 4.21 -33.72 15.85
CA ILE A 113 4.78 -34.65 14.86
C ILE A 113 6.17 -34.20 14.34
N ALA A 114 6.62 -32.97 14.65
CA ALA A 114 7.83 -32.40 14.05
C ALA A 114 9.06 -32.46 14.99
N GLN A 115 9.91 -33.47 14.84
CA GLN A 115 11.31 -33.39 15.28
C GLN A 115 12.02 -32.22 14.56
N LEU A 116 13.07 -31.62 15.15
CA LEU A 116 13.77 -30.44 14.60
C LEU A 116 14.25 -30.60 13.14
N HIS A 117 14.57 -31.82 12.68
CA HIS A 117 14.91 -32.07 11.28
C HIS A 117 13.67 -32.05 10.35
N ASN A 118 12.51 -32.47 10.85
CA ASN A 118 11.23 -32.39 10.15
C ASN A 118 10.70 -30.96 10.09
N MET A 119 11.23 -30.03 10.90
CA MET A 119 10.80 -28.64 10.89
C MET A 119 11.18 -27.89 9.61
N VAL A 120 12.35 -28.17 9.03
CA VAL A 120 12.75 -27.55 7.76
C VAL A 120 11.83 -28.01 6.63
N TYR A 121 11.52 -29.31 6.57
CA TYR A 121 10.57 -29.86 5.60
C TYR A 121 9.16 -29.33 5.81
N PHE A 122 8.72 -29.21 7.06
CA PHE A 122 7.43 -28.62 7.41
C PHE A 122 7.38 -27.15 6.98
N TYR A 123 8.43 -26.36 7.24
CA TYR A 123 8.53 -24.98 6.78
C TYR A 123 8.46 -24.89 5.24
N LEU A 124 9.24 -25.69 4.51
CA LEU A 124 9.20 -25.70 3.05
C LEU A 124 7.81 -26.10 2.50
N TYR A 125 7.13 -27.03 3.18
CA TYR A 125 5.77 -27.43 2.84
C TYR A 125 4.78 -26.29 3.07
N VAL A 126 4.81 -25.66 4.25
CA VAL A 126 3.98 -24.48 4.58
C VAL A 126 4.24 -23.37 3.58
N LEU A 127 5.51 -23.07 3.29
CA LEU A 127 5.93 -22.05 2.34
C LEU A 127 5.36 -22.30 0.94
N ALA A 128 5.50 -23.53 0.42
CA ALA A 128 4.98 -23.91 -0.89
C ALA A 128 3.45 -23.75 -0.95
N TYR A 129 2.73 -24.18 0.08
CA TYR A 129 1.28 -24.02 0.16
C TYR A 129 0.86 -22.55 0.28
N SER A 130 1.55 -21.75 1.09
CA SER A 130 1.31 -20.31 1.23
C SER A 130 1.41 -19.59 -0.11
N TYR A 131 2.44 -19.90 -0.92
CA TYR A 131 2.58 -19.31 -2.26
C TYR A 131 1.44 -19.68 -3.21
N ILE A 132 1.04 -20.94 -3.22
CA ILE A 132 0.01 -21.46 -4.15
C ILE A 132 -1.37 -20.93 -3.74
N LEU A 133 -1.71 -20.96 -2.46
CA LEU A 133 -3.03 -20.59 -1.97
C LEU A 133 -3.25 -19.08 -1.90
N PHE A 134 -2.29 -18.36 -1.32
CA PHE A 134 -2.46 -16.94 -1.00
C PHE A 134 -1.45 -16.05 -1.72
N GLY A 135 -0.24 -16.55 -1.97
CA GLY A 135 0.86 -15.73 -2.46
C GLY A 135 0.58 -15.04 -3.78
N ILE A 136 0.05 -15.75 -4.77
CA ILE A 136 -0.28 -15.16 -6.07
C ILE A 136 -1.39 -14.11 -5.94
N ALA A 137 -2.48 -14.44 -5.23
CA ALA A 137 -3.61 -13.53 -5.06
C ALA A 137 -3.21 -12.26 -4.30
N LEU A 138 -2.45 -12.40 -3.22
CA LEU A 138 -1.92 -11.29 -2.43
C LEU A 138 -0.92 -10.45 -3.22
N ALA A 139 -0.05 -11.08 -4.01
CA ALA A 139 0.92 -10.35 -4.83
C ALA A 139 0.23 -9.52 -5.93
N ILE A 140 -0.83 -10.06 -6.55
CA ILE A 140 -1.67 -9.29 -7.49
C ILE A 140 -2.36 -8.13 -6.77
N GLY A 141 -2.99 -8.39 -5.62
CA GLY A 141 -3.66 -7.36 -4.81
C GLY A 141 -2.71 -6.24 -4.38
N SER A 142 -1.50 -6.59 -3.93
CA SER A 142 -0.45 -5.62 -3.58
C SER A 142 0.05 -4.85 -4.79
N GLY A 143 0.22 -5.49 -5.95
CA GLY A 143 0.58 -4.81 -7.19
C GLY A 143 -0.44 -3.73 -7.56
N LEU A 144 -1.74 -4.05 -7.48
CA LEU A 144 -2.82 -3.08 -7.71
C LEU A 144 -2.85 -1.98 -6.64
N ALA A 145 -2.68 -2.34 -5.36
CA ALA A 145 -2.59 -1.40 -4.26
C ALA A 145 -1.42 -0.41 -4.44
N THR A 146 -0.29 -0.88 -4.94
CA THR A 146 0.90 -0.05 -5.22
C THR A 146 0.66 0.91 -6.39
N MET A 147 -0.05 0.45 -7.43
CA MET A 147 -0.51 1.33 -8.50
C MET A 147 -1.47 2.41 -7.99
N TYR A 148 -2.38 2.04 -7.09
CA TYR A 148 -3.35 2.96 -6.48
C TYR A 148 -2.65 3.99 -5.58
N LEU A 149 -1.72 3.54 -4.74
CA LEU A 149 -0.89 4.39 -3.88
C LEU A 149 -0.23 5.51 -4.70
N ARG A 150 0.52 5.14 -5.75
CA ARG A 150 1.22 6.10 -6.61
C ARG A 150 0.28 6.96 -7.47
N GLY A 151 -0.82 6.37 -7.92
CA GLY A 151 -1.69 6.96 -8.94
C GLY A 151 -2.79 7.87 -8.40
N GLN A 152 -3.22 7.69 -7.16
CA GLN A 152 -4.36 8.41 -6.59
C GLN A 152 -4.09 8.86 -5.16
N LEU A 153 -3.74 7.93 -4.26
CA LEU A 153 -3.61 8.24 -2.82
C LEU A 153 -2.58 9.34 -2.54
N VAL A 154 -1.41 9.31 -3.21
CA VAL A 154 -0.38 10.35 -3.04
C VAL A 154 -0.90 11.73 -3.48
N TYR A 155 -1.68 11.81 -4.56
CA TYR A 155 -2.24 13.08 -5.03
C TYR A 155 -3.34 13.60 -4.10
N ASP A 156 -4.15 12.72 -3.52
CA ASP A 156 -5.17 13.09 -2.54
C ASP A 156 -4.52 13.60 -1.23
N ILE A 157 -3.43 12.99 -0.79
CA ILE A 157 -2.66 13.47 0.37
C ILE A 157 -2.02 14.81 0.08
N LEU A 158 -1.37 14.96 -1.09
CA LEU A 158 -0.73 16.23 -1.46
C LEU A 158 -1.74 17.36 -1.65
N SER A 159 -2.90 17.10 -2.25
CA SER A 159 -3.94 18.12 -2.41
C SER A 159 -4.53 18.58 -1.07
N THR A 160 -4.58 17.68 -0.08
CA THR A 160 -5.00 18.01 1.30
C THR A 160 -3.91 18.79 2.06
N TYR A 161 -2.63 18.53 1.79
CA TYR A 161 -1.50 19.17 2.46
C TYR A 161 -1.02 20.47 1.80
N GLN A 162 -1.31 20.65 0.50
CA GLN A 162 -1.12 21.88 -0.26
C GLN A 162 -2.48 22.51 -0.64
N PRO A 163 -3.34 22.86 0.33
CA PRO A 163 -4.48 23.72 0.05
C PRO A 163 -3.92 25.12 -0.21
N ASN A 164 -3.54 25.40 -1.45
CA ASN A 164 -3.18 26.74 -1.93
C ASN A 164 -1.95 27.44 -1.33
N GLU A 165 -0.82 27.34 -2.03
CA GLU A 165 0.09 28.48 -2.23
C GLU A 165 -0.40 29.44 -3.36
N GLN A 166 -1.69 29.34 -3.75
CA GLN A 166 -2.33 30.22 -4.75
C GLN A 166 -3.66 30.86 -4.29
N ILE A 167 -3.96 30.91 -2.98
CA ILE A 167 -4.91 31.90 -2.40
C ILE A 167 -4.09 32.97 -1.67
N ASP A 168 -3.11 33.55 -2.34
CA ASP A 168 -2.51 34.83 -1.94
C ASP A 168 -2.40 35.79 -3.14
N LYS A 169 -3.10 35.47 -4.24
CA LYS A 169 -3.23 36.31 -5.44
C LYS A 169 -4.63 36.28 -6.06
N LEU A 170 -5.65 36.06 -5.25
CA LEU A 170 -7.00 36.49 -5.62
C LEU A 170 -7.19 37.88 -5.03
N PRO A 171 -7.45 38.92 -5.83
CA PRO A 171 -7.70 40.24 -5.28
C PRO A 171 -8.95 40.17 -4.39
N GLU A 172 -8.77 40.39 -3.09
CA GLU A 172 -9.81 40.28 -2.07
C GLU A 172 -10.87 41.41 -2.12
N SER A 173 -10.96 42.20 -3.21
CA SER A 173 -11.89 43.32 -3.28
C SER A 173 -13.02 43.10 -4.29
N PRO A 174 -14.30 43.31 -3.90
CA PRO A 174 -15.45 43.33 -4.82
C PRO A 174 -15.36 44.39 -5.94
N ILE A 175 -14.41 45.33 -5.83
CA ILE A 175 -14.27 46.49 -6.73
C ILE A 175 -13.56 46.10 -8.04
N GLU A 176 -12.77 45.02 -8.05
CA GLU A 176 -12.00 44.65 -9.26
C GLU A 176 -12.79 43.78 -10.24
N LYS A 177 -13.81 43.03 -9.77
CA LYS A 177 -14.74 42.29 -10.64
C LYS A 177 -15.60 43.21 -11.51
N SER A 178 -16.03 44.37 -10.98
CA SER A 178 -16.88 45.29 -11.75
C SER A 178 -16.13 46.02 -12.86
N LYS A 179 -14.81 46.18 -12.75
CA LYS A 179 -14.00 46.88 -13.74
C LYS A 179 -13.75 46.06 -15.01
N ILE A 180 -13.69 44.73 -14.88
CA ILE A 180 -13.49 43.82 -16.02
C ILE A 180 -14.81 43.59 -16.76
N GLU A 181 -15.94 43.47 -16.04
CA GLU A 181 -17.26 43.27 -16.65
C GLU A 181 -17.77 44.52 -17.41
N HIS A 182 -17.34 45.73 -17.01
CA HIS A 182 -17.70 46.97 -17.71
C HIS A 182 -16.81 47.31 -18.91
N SER A 183 -15.66 46.64 -19.09
CA SER A 183 -14.77 46.91 -20.23
C SER A 183 -15.15 46.14 -21.49
N ASP A 184 -15.93 45.06 -21.37
CA ASP A 184 -16.29 44.18 -22.50
C ASP A 184 -17.68 44.48 -23.10
N ARG A 185 -18.43 45.43 -22.55
CA ARG A 185 -19.67 45.93 -23.19
C ARG A 185 -19.51 47.40 -23.54
N VAL A 186 -19.54 47.66 -24.85
CA VAL A 186 -19.72 48.95 -25.55
C VAL A 186 -18.50 49.38 -26.38
N ARG A 187 -18.39 48.76 -27.57
CA ARG A 187 -17.97 49.48 -28.78
C ARG A 187 -18.71 48.91 -29.99
N ILE A 188 -20.00 49.26 -30.11
CA ILE A 188 -20.73 49.13 -31.38
C ILE A 188 -20.56 50.47 -32.10
N THR A 189 -19.80 50.45 -33.19
CA THR A 189 -19.54 51.61 -34.05
C THR A 189 -20.71 51.76 -35.03
N HIS A 190 -21.42 52.89 -34.98
CA HIS A 190 -22.34 53.31 -36.03
C HIS A 190 -21.55 53.84 -37.23
N ARG A 191 -21.92 53.42 -38.44
CA ARG A 191 -21.70 54.17 -39.68
C ARG A 191 -22.89 53.99 -40.59
#